data_AF-A0A550D288-F1
#
_entry.id   AF-A0A550D288-F1
#
_cell.length_a   1.000
_cell.length_b   1.000
_cell.length_c   1.000
_cell.angle_alpha   90.00
_cell.angle_beta   90.00
_cell.angle_gamma   90.00
#
_symmetry.space_group_name_H-M   'P 1'
#
loop_
_entity.id
_entity.type
_entity.pdbx_description
1 polymer ?
#
loop_
_entity_poly.entity_id
_entity_poly.type
_entity_poly.pdbx_seq_one_letter_code
_entity_poly.pdbx_strand_id
1 'polypeptide(L)'
;EKPMHAYEIIKVIENKFQGYYRPSTGSIYPILKNLLDSGYIQVEIRDGKKMYKITDSGKKHFEELVKNKSELLFGGKPNLIRPILEELLKTAFFLYENKTKINESNSQKILDKLSECREELKKILT
;
A
#
# COMPACT_ATOMS: atom_id res chain seq x y z
N GLU A 1 -7.39 -11.60 12.91
CA GLU A 1 -6.13 -10.88 13.21
C GLU A 1 -6.09 -10.43 14.67
N LYS A 2 -4.88 -10.23 15.23
CA LYS A 2 -4.64 -9.84 16.65
C LYS A 2 -4.39 -8.33 16.77
N PRO A 3 -4.65 -7.68 17.92
CA PRO A 3 -4.26 -6.29 18.15
C PRO A 3 -2.75 -6.11 18.01
N MET A 4 -2.30 -5.00 17.45
CA MET A 4 -0.88 -4.70 17.20
C MET A 4 -0.51 -3.28 17.59
N HIS A 5 0.70 -3.08 18.10
CA HIS A 5 1.30 -1.76 18.19
C HIS A 5 1.59 -1.19 16.79
N ALA A 6 1.64 0.14 16.67
CA ALA A 6 1.99 0.80 15.40
C ALA A 6 3.35 0.33 14.84
N TYR A 7 4.32 0.05 15.72
CA TYR A 7 5.63 -0.48 15.31
C TYR A 7 5.56 -1.90 14.75
N GLU A 8 4.69 -2.75 15.29
CA GLU A 8 4.45 -4.10 14.76
C GLU A 8 3.77 -4.02 13.40
N ILE A 9 2.82 -3.10 13.22
CA ILE A 9 2.18 -2.82 11.91
C ILE A 9 3.25 -2.40 10.89
N ILE A 10 4.15 -1.49 11.24
CA ILE A 10 5.25 -1.07 10.36
C ILE A 10 6.10 -2.29 9.96
N LYS A 11 6.48 -3.14 10.92
CA LYS A 11 7.27 -4.36 10.64
C LYS A 11 6.54 -5.36 9.75
N VAL A 12 5.24 -5.55 9.97
CA VAL A 12 4.41 -6.44 9.12
C VAL A 12 4.36 -5.90 7.69
N ILE A 13 4.20 -4.59 7.52
CA ILE A 13 4.24 -3.95 6.20
C ILE A 13 5.62 -4.16 5.57
N GLU A 14 6.70 -3.84 6.28
CA GLU A 14 8.08 -4.05 5.84
C GLU A 14 8.34 -5.48 5.36
N ASN A 15 7.94 -6.47 6.16
CA ASN A 15 8.09 -7.88 5.81
C ASN A 15 7.25 -8.28 4.59
N LYS A 16 6.02 -7.78 4.46
CA LYS A 16 5.17 -8.03 3.28
C LYS A 16 5.80 -7.49 2.00
N PHE A 17 6.52 -6.38 2.10
CA PHE A 17 7.28 -5.80 1.01
C PHE A 17 8.73 -6.28 0.97
N GLN A 18 9.08 -7.38 1.65
CA GLN A 18 10.43 -7.98 1.66
C GLN A 18 11.55 -6.96 1.96
N GLY A 19 11.27 -5.98 2.83
CA GLY A 19 12.19 -4.91 3.19
C GLY A 19 12.29 -3.77 2.18
N TYR A 20 11.67 -3.88 0.99
CA TYR A 20 11.68 -2.82 -0.03
C TYR A 20 10.88 -1.58 0.34
N TYR A 21 9.95 -1.69 1.30
CA TYR A 21 9.16 -0.56 1.75
C TYR A 21 8.93 -0.62 3.24
N ARG A 22 9.37 0.41 3.95
CA ARG A 22 9.15 0.56 5.39
C ARG A 22 8.48 1.91 5.67
N PRO A 23 7.18 1.94 6.03
CA PRO A 23 6.52 3.21 6.33
C PRO A 23 7.18 3.88 7.54
N SER A 24 7.39 5.19 7.43
CA SER A 24 7.87 6.00 8.56
C SER A 24 6.76 6.15 9.61
N THR A 25 7.14 6.43 10.86
CA THR A 25 6.18 6.79 11.90
C THR A 25 5.33 8.00 11.49
N GLY A 26 5.94 9.02 10.88
CA GLY A 26 5.24 10.19 10.37
C GLY A 26 4.19 9.87 9.30
N SER A 27 4.37 8.79 8.53
CA SER A 27 3.39 8.34 7.54
C SER A 27 2.30 7.43 8.11
N ILE A 28 2.60 6.61 9.12
CA ILE A 28 1.65 5.62 9.64
C ILE A 28 0.58 6.23 10.54
N TYR A 29 0.96 7.18 11.40
CA TYR A 29 0.03 7.73 12.41
C TYR A 29 -1.14 8.50 11.81
N PRO A 30 -0.98 9.34 10.76
CA PRO A 30 -2.11 9.96 10.07
C PRO A 30 -3.10 8.94 9.51
N ILE A 31 -2.60 7.83 8.95
CA ILE A 31 -3.45 6.77 8.42
C ILE A 31 -4.22 6.08 9.54
N LEU A 32 -3.53 5.71 10.63
CA LEU A 32 -4.16 5.10 11.80
C LEU A 32 -5.22 6.02 12.41
N LYS A 33 -4.96 7.33 12.47
CA LYS A 33 -5.93 8.32 12.92
C LYS A 33 -7.17 8.34 12.03
N ASN A 34 -7.00 8.42 10.72
CA ASN A 34 -8.14 8.43 9.78
C ASN A 34 -8.98 7.15 9.88
N LEU A 35 -8.34 5.98 10.05
CA LEU A 35 -9.01 4.71 10.24
C LEU A 35 -9.77 4.63 11.58
N LEU A 36 -9.24 5.27 12.63
CA LEU A 36 -9.92 5.41 13.93
C LEU A 36 -11.14 6.33 13.81
N ASP A 37 -10.95 7.50 13.22
CA ASP A 37 -11.99 8.50 13.03
C ASP A 37 -13.15 7.94 12.17
N SER A 38 -12.83 7.02 11.24
CA SER A 38 -13.81 6.30 10.42
C SER A 38 -14.41 5.06 11.09
N GLY A 39 -13.95 4.70 12.30
CA GLY A 39 -14.43 3.52 13.04
C GLY A 39 -13.99 2.17 12.47
N TYR A 40 -13.04 2.15 11.52
CA TYR A 40 -12.55 0.91 10.88
C TYR A 40 -11.52 0.18 11.75
N ILE A 41 -10.84 0.90 12.63
CA ILE A 41 -10.01 0.31 13.68
C ILE A 41 -10.41 0.90 15.03
N GLN A 42 -10.04 0.20 16.10
CA GLN A 42 -10.19 0.64 17.49
C GLN A 42 -8.85 0.54 18.22
N VAL A 43 -8.72 1.28 19.32
CA VAL A 43 -7.57 1.21 20.22
C VAL A 43 -7.95 0.50 21.51
N GLU A 44 -7.16 -0.50 21.87
CA GLU A 44 -7.13 -1.08 23.21
C GLU A 44 -5.85 -0.58 23.92
N ILE A 45 -5.92 -0.31 25.22
CA ILE A 45 -4.72 -0.02 26.01
C ILE A 45 -4.25 -1.32 26.66
N ARG A 46 -3.01 -1.73 26.38
CA ARG A 46 -2.34 -2.85 27.05
C ARG A 46 -0.99 -2.38 27.54
N ASP A 47 -0.72 -2.58 28.82
CA ASP A 47 0.53 -2.16 29.47
C ASP A 47 0.90 -0.69 29.19
N GLY A 48 -0.12 0.20 29.26
CA GLY A 48 0.04 1.63 29.01
C GLY A 48 0.29 2.02 27.55
N LYS A 49 0.24 1.07 26.61
CA LYS A 49 0.51 1.30 25.18
C LYS A 49 -0.75 1.08 24.33
N LYS A 50 -0.87 1.86 23.26
CA LYS A 50 -1.96 1.72 22.27
C LYS A 50 -1.76 0.48 21.41
N MET A 51 -2.80 -0.35 21.35
CA MET A 51 -2.94 -1.51 20.49
C MET A 51 -4.05 -1.26 19.49
N TYR A 52 -3.75 -1.28 18.21
CA TYR A 52 -4.71 -1.09 17.14
C TYR A 52 -5.29 -2.43 16.71
N LYS A 53 -6.60 -2.48 16.56
CA LYS A 53 -7.32 -3.68 16.14
C LYS A 53 -8.38 -3.29 15.11
N ILE A 54 -8.49 -4.07 14.03
CA ILE A 54 -9.57 -3.90 13.05
C ILE A 54 -10.93 -4.19 13.69
N THR A 55 -11.92 -3.33 13.45
CA THR A 55 -13.31 -3.54 13.88
C THR A 55 -14.05 -4.40 12.85
N ASP A 56 -15.24 -4.87 13.18
CA ASP A 56 -16.06 -5.59 12.20
C ASP A 56 -16.53 -4.68 11.07
N SER A 57 -16.75 -3.39 11.35
CA SER A 57 -16.98 -2.37 10.31
C SER A 57 -15.77 -2.24 9.38
N GLY A 58 -14.55 -2.20 9.94
CA GLY A 58 -13.31 -2.16 9.16
C GLY A 58 -13.10 -3.40 8.30
N LYS A 59 -13.46 -4.59 8.80
CA LYS A 59 -13.42 -5.82 8.01
C LYS A 59 -14.40 -5.77 6.84
N LYS A 60 -15.66 -5.39 7.09
CA LYS A 60 -16.66 -5.24 6.02
C LYS A 60 -16.24 -4.20 4.99
N HIS A 61 -15.76 -3.04 5.42
CA HIS A 61 -15.25 -2.02 4.52
C HIS A 61 -14.04 -2.52 3.72
N PHE A 62 -13.14 -3.29 4.33
CA PHE A 62 -12.04 -3.93 3.61
C PHE A 62 -12.55 -4.98 2.61
N GLU A 63 -13.51 -5.82 2.97
CA GLU A 63 -14.13 -6.79 2.08
C GLU A 63 -14.84 -6.11 0.91
N GLU A 64 -15.55 -5.00 1.14
CA GLU A 64 -16.17 -4.18 0.09
C GLU A 64 -15.13 -3.49 -0.78
N LEU A 65 -14.08 -2.91 -0.19
CA LEU A 65 -12.95 -2.35 -0.94
C LEU A 65 -12.28 -3.42 -1.80
N VAL A 66 -12.05 -4.61 -1.24
CA VAL A 66 -11.48 -5.74 -1.95
C VAL A 66 -12.45 -6.24 -2.99
N LYS A 67 -13.77 -6.28 -2.75
CA LYS A 67 -14.78 -6.70 -3.74
C LYS A 67 -14.88 -5.71 -4.89
N ASN A 68 -15.02 -4.43 -4.60
CA ASN A 68 -15.15 -3.35 -5.57
C ASN A 68 -13.83 -3.13 -6.34
N LYS A 69 -12.68 -3.20 -5.66
CA LYS A 69 -11.37 -3.24 -6.33
C LYS A 69 -11.07 -4.60 -6.93
N SER A 70 -11.74 -5.69 -6.54
CA SER A 70 -11.60 -6.99 -7.20
C SER A 70 -12.40 -7.04 -8.46
N GLU A 71 -13.55 -6.39 -8.58
CA GLU A 71 -14.16 -6.20 -9.90
C GLU A 71 -13.29 -5.28 -10.79
N LEU A 72 -12.65 -4.27 -10.20
CA LEU A 72 -11.81 -3.31 -10.95
C LEU A 72 -10.37 -3.78 -11.25
N LEU A 73 -9.74 -4.57 -10.37
CA LEU A 73 -8.33 -5.03 -10.43
C LEU A 73 -8.21 -6.57 -10.52
N PHE A 74 -9.19 -7.33 -10.05
CA PHE A 74 -9.16 -8.80 -9.99
C PHE A 74 -10.31 -9.48 -10.73
N GLY A 75 -11.03 -8.75 -11.61
CA GLY A 75 -11.95 -9.32 -12.56
C GLY A 75 -11.07 -10.07 -13.56
N GLY A 76 -11.01 -11.39 -13.44
CA GLY A 76 -10.09 -12.23 -14.24
C GLY A 76 -9.20 -13.15 -13.39
N LYS A 77 -7.90 -13.21 -13.71
CA LYS A 77 -6.91 -14.21 -13.22
C LYS A 77 -6.03 -13.63 -12.08
N PRO A 78 -6.46 -13.66 -10.80
CA PRO A 78 -5.79 -12.96 -9.69
C PRO A 78 -4.34 -13.42 -9.46
N ASN A 79 -4.04 -14.69 -9.70
CA ASN A 79 -2.68 -15.23 -9.56
C ASN A 79 -1.69 -14.67 -10.59
N LEU A 80 -2.19 -14.17 -11.73
CA LEU A 80 -1.34 -13.55 -12.76
C LEU A 80 -1.18 -12.05 -12.56
N ILE A 81 -2.23 -11.37 -12.10
CA ILE A 81 -2.23 -9.92 -11.92
C ILE A 81 -1.49 -9.51 -10.65
N ARG A 82 -1.59 -10.29 -9.58
CA ARG A 82 -1.00 -9.95 -8.28
C ARG A 82 0.52 -9.69 -8.34
N PRO A 83 1.36 -10.55 -8.96
CA PRO A 83 2.79 -10.27 -9.07
C PRO A 83 3.10 -8.99 -9.86
N ILE A 84 2.31 -8.68 -10.88
CA ILE A 84 2.47 -7.45 -11.69
C ILE A 84 2.17 -6.21 -10.84
N LEU A 85 1.07 -6.25 -10.07
CA LEU A 85 0.73 -5.15 -9.16
C LEU A 85 1.78 -4.96 -8.06
N GLU A 86 2.33 -6.06 -7.52
CA GLU A 86 3.41 -5.99 -6.54
C GLU A 86 4.63 -5.26 -7.10
N GLU A 87 5.01 -5.52 -8.35
CA GLU A 87 6.16 -4.85 -8.99
C GLU A 87 5.88 -3.37 -9.33
N LEU A 88 4.67 -3.05 -9.79
CA LEU A 88 4.26 -1.66 -10.00
C LEU A 88 4.29 -0.86 -8.67
N LEU A 89 3.85 -1.47 -7.57
CA LEU A 89 3.89 -0.84 -6.25
C LEU A 89 5.32 -0.60 -5.77
N LYS A 90 6.23 -1.58 -5.93
CA LYS A 90 7.66 -1.37 -5.61
C LYS A 90 8.25 -0.21 -6.41
N THR A 91 7.95 -0.13 -7.70
CA THR A 91 8.40 0.96 -8.58
C THR A 91 7.87 2.31 -8.08
N ALA A 92 6.58 2.38 -7.75
CA ALA A 92 5.95 3.59 -7.22
C ALA A 92 6.56 4.02 -5.87
N PHE A 93 6.78 3.06 -4.96
CA PHE A 93 7.41 3.35 -3.67
C PHE A 93 8.86 3.80 -3.81
N PHE A 94 9.64 3.18 -4.68
CA PHE A 94 11.01 3.62 -4.95
C PHE A 94 11.07 5.08 -5.40
N LEU A 95 10.18 5.49 -6.31
CA LEU A 95 10.07 6.89 -6.74
C LEU A 95 9.65 7.81 -5.59
N TYR A 96 8.69 7.38 -4.77
CA TYR A 96 8.23 8.16 -3.62
C TYR A 96 9.31 8.36 -2.55
N GLU A 97 10.07 7.31 -2.23
CA GLU A 97 11.17 7.38 -1.25
C GLU A 97 12.30 8.29 -1.73
N ASN A 98 12.54 8.32 -3.04
CA ASN A 98 13.54 9.17 -3.67
C ASN A 98 12.97 10.49 -4.19
N LYS A 99 11.76 10.90 -3.76
CA LYS A 99 11.09 12.12 -4.26
C LYS A 99 11.92 13.40 -4.14
N THR A 100 12.81 13.49 -3.16
CA THR A 100 13.71 14.64 -2.98
C THR A 100 14.82 14.71 -4.02
N LYS A 101 15.12 13.59 -4.71
CA LYS A 101 16.06 13.52 -5.83
C LYS A 101 15.39 13.77 -7.17
N ILE A 102 14.06 13.79 -7.23
CA ILE A 102 13.29 14.09 -8.44
C ILE A 102 13.25 15.61 -8.62
N ASN A 103 13.65 16.07 -9.81
CA ASN A 103 13.74 17.49 -10.16
C ASN A 103 13.44 17.69 -11.66
N GLU A 104 13.41 18.94 -12.12
CA GLU A 104 13.07 19.28 -13.51
C GLU A 104 13.96 18.57 -14.55
N SER A 105 15.22 18.31 -14.22
CA SER A 105 16.20 17.68 -15.13
C SER A 105 15.98 16.17 -15.33
N ASN A 106 15.39 15.49 -14.35
CA ASN A 106 15.17 14.04 -14.42
C ASN A 106 13.70 13.60 -14.44
N SER A 107 12.76 14.47 -14.04
CA SER A 107 11.33 14.15 -13.99
C SER A 107 10.81 13.73 -15.37
N GLN A 108 11.17 14.46 -16.43
CA GLN A 108 10.75 14.11 -17.78
C GLN A 108 11.31 12.74 -18.20
N LYS A 109 12.58 12.46 -17.91
CA LYS A 109 13.21 11.16 -18.23
C LYS A 109 12.53 9.99 -17.52
N ILE A 110 12.10 10.19 -16.27
CA ILE A 110 11.34 9.19 -15.51
C ILE A 110 9.98 8.95 -16.16
N LEU A 111 9.26 10.01 -16.54
CA LEU A 111 7.96 9.91 -17.22
C LEU A 111 8.08 9.22 -18.58
N ASP A 112 9.14 9.51 -19.34
CA ASP A 112 9.41 8.89 -20.63
C ASP A 112 9.62 7.38 -20.45
N LYS A 113 10.40 6.96 -19.45
CA LYS A 113 10.63 5.53 -19.15
C LYS A 113 9.37 4.80 -18.69
N LEU A 114 8.54 5.43 -17.86
CA LEU A 114 7.24 4.85 -17.47
C LEU A 114 6.29 4.73 -18.66
N SER A 115 6.32 5.70 -19.58
CA SER A 115 5.52 5.67 -20.80
C SER A 115 6.00 4.59 -21.77
N GLU A 116 7.31 4.47 -21.98
CA GLU A 116 7.93 3.41 -22.80
C GLU A 116 7.52 2.02 -22.28
N CYS A 117 7.69 1.78 -20.97
CA CYS A 117 7.25 0.54 -20.32
C CYS A 117 5.76 0.25 -20.58
N ARG A 118 4.88 1.26 -20.45
CA ARG A 118 3.45 1.09 -20.75
C ARG A 118 3.20 0.71 -22.20
N GLU A 119 3.89 1.31 -23.16
CA GLU A 119 3.72 0.97 -24.58
C GLU A 119 4.27 -0.43 -24.91
N GLU A 120 5.36 -0.86 -24.28
CA GLU A 120 5.85 -2.24 -24.39
C GLU A 120 4.87 -3.26 -23.80
N LEU A 121 4.30 -2.97 -22.63
CA LEU A 121 3.27 -3.82 -22.02
C LEU A 121 2.02 -3.91 -22.90
N LYS A 122 1.61 -2.82 -23.56
CA LYS A 122 0.51 -2.86 -24.54
C LYS A 122 0.81 -3.84 -25.67
N LYS A 123 2.02 -3.78 -26.26
CA LYS A 123 2.43 -4.71 -27.34
C LYS A 123 2.41 -6.19 -26.93
N ILE A 124 2.54 -6.49 -25.65
CA ILE A 124 2.45 -7.88 -25.13
C ILE A 124 0.98 -8.35 -25.05
N LEU A 125 0.04 -7.41 -24.85
CA LEU A 125 -1.38 -7.68 -24.62
C LEU A 125 -2.25 -7.54 -25.87
N THR A 126 -1.69 -7.04 -26.97
CA THR A 126 -2.32 -6.91 -28.31
C THR A 126 -1.56 -7.73 -29.33
#